data_AF-A0A961G7F1-F1
#
_entry.id   AF-A0A961G7F1-F1
#
_cell.length_a   1.000
_cell.length_b   1.000
_cell.length_c   1.000
_cell.angle_alpha   90.00
_cell.angle_beta   90.00
_cell.angle_gamma   90.00
#
_symmetry.space_group_name_H-M   'P 1'
#
loop_
_entity.id
_entity.type
_entity.pdbx_description
1 polymer ?
#
loop_
_entity_poly.entity_id
_entity_poly.type
_entity_poly.pdbx_seq_one_letter_code
_entity_poly.pdbx_strand_id
1 'polypeptide(L)'
;MTDEVVSWLLDSDPAIRWQVAELLGEPATDRALVATEGWGAELLALQGEDGHWDGGTYRPGWVDDSKPFFDAWTATHFSLDQLRIFGLDPASSEAQRAVSLVRENVRWGANGHPYFDGETEPCINGTALAIGAYFGEEVDEIVDILLDGQLSDGGWNCWAEYGATAGSFHTTICVLEGLSAWVEAG
;
A
#
# COMPACT_ATOMS: atom_id res chain seq x y z
N MET A 1 2.19 -28.02 -19.36
CA MET A 1 2.35 -27.44 -18.01
C MET A 1 1.36 -26.30 -17.74
N THR A 2 0.51 -25.92 -18.69
CA THR A 2 -0.27 -24.67 -18.64
C THR A 2 -1.70 -24.81 -18.13
N ASP A 3 -2.32 -26.00 -18.17
CA ASP A 3 -3.74 -26.17 -17.80
C ASP A 3 -3.91 -26.46 -16.30
N GLU A 4 -3.10 -27.37 -15.75
CA GLU A 4 -3.18 -27.77 -14.33
C GLU A 4 -2.81 -26.62 -13.37
N VAL A 5 -1.78 -25.83 -13.69
CA VAL A 5 -1.36 -24.68 -12.87
C VAL A 5 -2.42 -23.58 -12.90
N VAL A 6 -2.98 -23.28 -14.08
CA VAL A 6 -4.06 -22.28 -14.21
C VAL A 6 -5.31 -22.76 -13.46
N SER A 7 -5.70 -24.03 -13.61
CA SER A 7 -6.81 -24.60 -12.86
C SER A 7 -6.60 -24.52 -11.35
N TRP A 8 -5.38 -24.74 -10.86
CA TRP A 8 -5.06 -24.62 -9.43
C TRP A 8 -5.15 -23.17 -8.93
N LEU A 9 -4.66 -22.20 -9.72
CA LEU A 9 -4.76 -20.78 -9.38
C LEU A 9 -6.21 -20.26 -9.43
N LEU A 10 -7.02 -20.77 -10.37
CA LEU A 10 -8.44 -20.44 -10.47
C LEU A 10 -9.29 -21.13 -9.39
N ASP A 11 -8.79 -22.19 -8.75
CA ASP A 11 -9.38 -22.83 -7.56
C ASP A 11 -8.77 -22.27 -6.27
N SER A 12 -8.75 -20.94 -6.14
CA SER A 12 -8.09 -20.24 -5.04
C SER A 12 -8.87 -19.01 -4.54
N ASP A 13 -8.22 -18.15 -3.76
CA ASP A 13 -8.81 -16.92 -3.21
C ASP A 13 -9.29 -15.95 -4.31
N PRO A 14 -10.41 -15.21 -4.13
CA PRO A 14 -10.82 -14.17 -5.07
C PRO A 14 -9.67 -13.26 -5.52
N ALA A 15 -8.80 -12.85 -4.60
CA ALA A 15 -7.67 -11.97 -4.86
C ALA A 15 -6.67 -12.54 -5.87
N ILE A 16 -6.61 -13.87 -6.02
CA ILE A 16 -5.79 -14.55 -7.02
C ILE A 16 -6.60 -14.76 -8.31
N ARG A 17 -7.83 -15.29 -8.19
CA ARG A 17 -8.66 -15.71 -9.32
C ARG A 17 -8.87 -14.60 -10.34
N TRP A 18 -9.20 -13.39 -9.88
CA TRP A 18 -9.48 -12.27 -10.79
C TRP A 18 -8.23 -11.82 -11.57
N GLN A 19 -7.05 -11.85 -10.94
CA GLN A 19 -5.78 -11.48 -11.59
C GLN A 19 -5.40 -12.52 -12.64
N VAL A 20 -5.63 -13.80 -12.36
CA VAL A 20 -5.40 -14.88 -13.32
C VAL A 20 -6.33 -14.74 -14.52
N ALA A 21 -7.62 -14.47 -14.28
CA ALA A 21 -8.57 -14.20 -15.36
C ALA A 21 -8.12 -13.02 -16.24
N GLU A 22 -7.70 -11.91 -15.64
CA GLU A 22 -7.21 -10.74 -16.37
C GLU A 22 -5.98 -11.06 -17.24
N LEU A 23 -5.01 -11.80 -16.69
CA LEU A 23 -3.81 -12.24 -17.43
C LEU A 23 -4.14 -13.18 -18.59
N LEU A 24 -5.24 -13.92 -18.52
CA LEU A 24 -5.75 -14.77 -19.59
C LEU A 24 -6.64 -14.01 -20.60
N GLY A 25 -6.93 -12.73 -20.35
CA GLY A 25 -7.86 -11.93 -21.16
C GLY A 25 -9.33 -12.28 -20.93
N GLU A 26 -9.65 -12.90 -19.79
CA GLU A 26 -11.00 -13.24 -19.36
C GLU A 26 -11.58 -12.17 -18.42
N PRO A 27 -12.91 -12.09 -18.25
CA PRO A 27 -13.52 -11.14 -17.34
C PRO A 27 -13.12 -11.37 -15.87
N ALA A 28 -12.57 -10.35 -15.22
CA ALA A 28 -12.12 -10.37 -13.82
C ALA A 28 -13.28 -10.22 -12.80
N THR A 29 -14.33 -11.02 -12.90
CA THR A 29 -15.56 -10.87 -12.08
C THR A 29 -15.32 -11.09 -10.59
N ASP A 30 -14.38 -11.97 -10.24
CA ASP A 30 -14.09 -12.33 -8.84
C ASP A 30 -13.45 -11.18 -8.06
N ARG A 31 -13.01 -10.11 -8.72
CA ARG A 31 -12.49 -8.91 -8.05
C ARG A 31 -13.54 -8.28 -7.12
N ALA A 32 -14.81 -8.36 -7.49
CA ALA A 32 -15.92 -7.85 -6.67
C ALA A 32 -16.12 -8.66 -5.36
N LEU A 33 -15.60 -9.89 -5.29
CA LEU A 33 -15.71 -10.74 -4.10
C LEU A 33 -14.62 -10.44 -3.06
N VAL A 34 -13.55 -9.72 -3.43
CA VAL A 34 -12.40 -9.44 -2.54
C VAL A 34 -12.83 -8.74 -1.24
N ALA A 35 -13.86 -7.88 -1.31
CA ALA A 35 -14.36 -7.17 -0.14
C ALA A 35 -15.12 -8.07 0.86
N THR A 36 -15.70 -9.19 0.38
CA THR A 36 -16.68 -9.98 1.15
C THR A 36 -16.30 -11.44 1.35
N GLU A 37 -15.32 -11.95 0.61
CA GLU A 37 -14.84 -13.33 0.69
C GLU A 37 -13.31 -13.40 0.75
N GLY A 38 -12.81 -14.45 1.39
CA GLY A 38 -11.38 -14.77 1.38
C GLY A 38 -10.50 -13.78 2.13
N TRP A 39 -9.24 -13.68 1.71
CA TRP A 39 -8.20 -12.93 2.41
C TRP A 39 -8.47 -11.44 2.48
N GLY A 40 -9.08 -10.84 1.46
CA GLY A 40 -9.45 -9.42 1.47
C GLY A 40 -10.47 -9.11 2.56
N ALA A 41 -11.53 -9.91 2.67
CA ALA A 41 -12.55 -9.77 3.71
C ALA A 41 -12.00 -10.06 5.11
N GLU A 42 -11.16 -11.08 5.26
CA GLU A 42 -10.48 -11.37 6.53
C GLU A 42 -9.60 -10.20 6.96
N LEU A 43 -8.80 -9.65 6.05
CA LEU A 43 -7.93 -8.52 6.35
C LEU A 43 -8.75 -7.28 6.71
N LEU A 44 -9.83 -6.96 5.98
CA LEU A 44 -10.76 -5.88 6.34
C LEU A 44 -11.39 -6.05 7.72
N ALA A 45 -11.71 -7.29 8.12
CA ALA A 45 -12.29 -7.59 9.43
C ALA A 45 -11.30 -7.42 10.59
N LEU A 46 -9.99 -7.42 10.31
CA LEU A 46 -8.94 -7.18 11.31
C LEU A 46 -8.68 -5.69 11.59
N GLN A 47 -9.28 -4.78 10.82
CA GLN A 47 -9.15 -3.35 11.08
C GLN A 47 -9.80 -2.98 12.42
N GLY A 48 -9.05 -2.29 13.27
CA GLY A 48 -9.57 -1.72 14.51
C GLY A 48 -10.57 -0.60 14.27
N GLU A 49 -11.42 -0.32 15.27
CA GLU A 49 -12.35 0.83 15.24
C GLU A 49 -11.62 2.18 15.16
N ASP A 50 -10.35 2.21 15.53
CA ASP A 50 -9.44 3.37 15.43
C ASP A 50 -8.79 3.52 14.04
N GLY A 51 -9.16 2.67 13.07
CA GLY A 51 -8.67 2.67 11.70
C GLY A 51 -7.34 1.94 11.49
N HIS A 52 -6.68 1.48 12.56
CA HIS A 52 -5.38 0.82 12.44
C HIS A 52 -5.51 -0.68 12.21
N TRP A 53 -4.51 -1.25 11.54
CA TRP A 53 -4.22 -2.69 11.62
C TRP A 53 -3.08 -2.92 12.59
N ASP A 54 -3.23 -3.96 13.41
CA ASP A 54 -2.27 -4.39 14.43
C ASP A 54 -1.78 -3.24 15.35
N GLY A 55 -2.61 -2.21 15.54
CA GLY A 55 -2.35 -1.12 16.47
C GLY A 55 -1.18 -0.19 16.12
N GLY A 56 -0.84 -0.03 14.83
CA GLY A 56 0.20 0.91 14.42
C GLY A 56 0.17 1.30 12.94
N THR A 57 0.83 2.40 12.58
CA THR A 57 0.86 2.91 11.20
C THR A 57 1.86 2.15 10.34
N TYR A 58 3.15 2.25 10.66
CA TYR A 58 4.22 1.47 10.00
C TYR A 58 4.69 0.30 10.87
N ARG A 59 4.72 0.49 12.19
CA ARG A 59 5.12 -0.52 13.19
C ARG A 59 4.02 -0.68 14.24
N PRO A 60 3.63 -1.91 14.58
CA PRO A 60 2.75 -2.17 15.72
C PRO A 60 3.38 -1.71 17.03
N GLY A 61 2.58 -1.18 17.96
CA GLY A 61 3.06 -0.70 19.26
C GLY A 61 3.64 -1.77 20.19
N TRP A 62 3.45 -3.05 19.87
CA TRP A 62 4.03 -4.18 20.62
C TRP A 62 5.45 -4.55 20.15
N VAL A 63 5.91 -4.03 19.00
CA VAL A 63 7.25 -4.28 18.48
C VAL A 63 8.28 -3.52 19.32
N ASP A 64 9.40 -4.19 19.62
CA ASP A 64 10.51 -3.63 20.38
C ASP A 64 11.29 -2.59 19.55
N ASP A 65 11.27 -1.33 19.98
CA ASP A 65 11.96 -0.20 19.33
C ASP A 65 13.48 -0.40 19.22
N SER A 66 14.08 -1.25 20.07
CA SER A 66 15.52 -1.54 19.97
C SER A 66 15.88 -2.43 18.76
N LYS A 67 14.89 -2.87 17.97
CA LYS A 67 15.06 -3.71 16.77
C LYS A 67 14.60 -2.97 15.50
N PRO A 68 15.38 -2.00 14.99
CA PRO A 68 14.97 -1.07 13.93
C PRO A 68 14.78 -1.70 12.52
N PHE A 69 14.94 -3.02 12.38
CA PHE A 69 14.70 -3.75 11.12
C PHE A 69 13.82 -4.99 11.32
N PHE A 70 13.13 -5.06 12.46
CA PHE A 70 12.13 -6.08 12.73
C PHE A 70 10.76 -5.43 12.63
N ASP A 71 10.36 -5.11 11.41
CA ASP A 71 9.01 -4.65 11.15
C ASP A 71 8.10 -5.87 11.11
N ALA A 72 7.09 -5.86 11.99
CA ALA A 72 5.95 -6.72 11.78
C ALA A 72 5.14 -6.10 10.65
N TRP A 73 5.21 -6.72 9.46
CA TRP A 73 4.57 -6.33 8.20
C TRP A 73 3.03 -6.44 8.25
N THR A 74 2.45 -6.19 9.42
CA THR A 74 1.05 -6.37 9.80
C THR A 74 0.39 -5.04 10.17
N ALA A 75 1.16 -3.96 10.30
CA ALA A 75 0.65 -2.62 10.57
C ALA A 75 -0.20 -2.06 9.40
N THR A 76 -0.81 -0.90 9.64
CA THR A 76 -1.76 -0.24 8.72
C THR A 76 -1.20 -0.03 7.32
N HIS A 77 0.04 0.47 7.18
CA HIS A 77 0.66 0.76 5.89
C HIS A 77 0.73 -0.49 5.00
N PHE A 78 1.22 -1.60 5.55
CA PHE A 78 1.34 -2.86 4.82
C PHE A 78 0.00 -3.54 4.57
N SER A 79 -0.94 -3.44 5.52
CA SER A 79 -2.28 -3.99 5.37
C SER A 79 -3.05 -3.28 4.26
N LEU A 80 -2.96 -1.95 4.16
CA LEU A 80 -3.56 -1.17 3.07
C LEU A 80 -2.93 -1.48 1.72
N ASP A 81 -1.60 -1.59 1.64
CA ASP A 81 -0.95 -1.98 0.39
C ASP A 81 -1.36 -3.39 -0.03
N GLN A 82 -1.49 -4.31 0.93
CA GLN A 82 -1.94 -5.67 0.65
C GLN A 82 -3.38 -5.70 0.11
N LEU A 83 -4.29 -4.88 0.66
CA LEU A 83 -5.66 -4.73 0.13
C LEU A 83 -5.67 -4.15 -1.30
N ARG A 84 -4.79 -3.19 -1.58
CA ARG A 84 -4.57 -2.67 -2.95
C ARG A 84 -4.10 -3.78 -3.89
N ILE A 85 -3.09 -4.56 -3.49
CA ILE A 85 -2.54 -5.68 -4.26
C ILE A 85 -3.59 -6.79 -4.47
N PHE A 86 -4.45 -7.03 -3.48
CA PHE A 86 -5.58 -7.95 -3.63
C PHE A 86 -6.65 -7.45 -4.61
N GLY A 87 -6.59 -6.19 -5.02
CA GLY A 87 -7.53 -5.62 -5.97
C GLY A 87 -8.85 -5.17 -5.34
N LEU A 88 -8.85 -4.86 -4.04
CA LEU A 88 -10.05 -4.38 -3.35
C LEU A 88 -10.68 -3.20 -4.11
N ASP A 89 -11.93 -3.34 -4.53
CA ASP A 89 -12.63 -2.30 -5.30
C ASP A 89 -12.75 -1.01 -4.45
N PRO A 90 -12.12 0.12 -4.86
CA PRO A 90 -12.20 1.39 -4.16
C PRO A 90 -13.63 1.94 -4.02
N ALA A 91 -14.54 1.54 -4.92
CA ALA A 91 -15.94 1.94 -4.88
C ALA A 91 -16.79 1.10 -3.93
N SER A 92 -16.26 0.00 -3.39
CA SER A 92 -16.97 -0.82 -2.41
C SER A 92 -17.17 -0.07 -1.09
N SER A 93 -18.29 -0.36 -0.40
CA SER A 93 -18.59 0.26 0.89
C SER A 93 -17.55 -0.07 1.97
N GLU A 94 -16.97 -1.26 1.86
CA GLU A 94 -15.95 -1.80 2.75
C GLU A 94 -14.64 -1.03 2.59
N ALA A 95 -14.20 -0.79 1.35
CA ALA A 95 -13.03 0.03 1.06
C ALA A 95 -13.22 1.47 1.53
N GLN A 96 -14.35 2.09 1.17
CA GLN A 96 -14.65 3.47 1.56
C GLN A 96 -14.66 3.64 3.08
N ARG A 97 -15.29 2.71 3.81
CA ARG A 97 -15.27 2.71 5.28
C ARG A 97 -13.85 2.58 5.80
N ALA A 98 -13.10 1.58 5.34
CA ALA A 98 -11.78 1.30 5.86
C ALA A 98 -10.79 2.45 5.63
N VAL A 99 -10.79 3.02 4.42
CA VAL A 99 -9.94 4.14 4.03
C VAL A 99 -10.37 5.43 4.73
N SER A 100 -11.67 5.68 4.93
CA SER A 100 -12.14 6.85 5.69
C SER A 100 -11.61 6.85 7.14
N LEU A 101 -11.60 5.68 7.80
CA LEU A 101 -11.04 5.56 9.15
C LEU A 101 -9.54 5.86 9.17
N VAL A 102 -8.81 5.44 8.14
CA VAL A 102 -7.37 5.73 8.00
C VAL A 102 -7.14 7.23 7.83
N ARG A 103 -7.86 7.85 6.90
CA ARG A 103 -7.78 9.29 6.63
C ARG A 103 -8.04 10.10 7.90
N GLU A 104 -9.07 9.73 8.65
CA GLU A 104 -9.48 10.47 9.85
C GLU A 104 -8.53 10.26 11.03
N ASN A 105 -8.06 9.03 11.28
CA ASN A 105 -7.45 8.66 12.56
C ASN A 105 -5.97 8.27 12.51
N VAL A 106 -5.46 7.81 11.37
CA VAL A 106 -4.10 7.26 11.29
C VAL A 106 -3.10 8.37 11.03
N ARG A 107 -2.01 8.37 11.81
CA ARG A 107 -0.93 9.36 11.75
C ARG A 107 0.43 8.67 11.66
N TRP A 108 1.36 9.26 10.94
CA TRP A 108 2.74 8.80 10.88
C TRP A 108 3.47 9.07 12.20
N GLY A 109 4.22 8.08 12.69
CA GLY A 109 4.93 8.21 13.96
C GLY A 109 6.08 9.23 13.91
N ALA A 110 6.75 9.39 12.77
CA ALA A 110 7.95 10.23 12.70
C ALA A 110 7.65 11.74 12.68
N ASN A 111 6.56 12.16 12.01
CA ASN A 111 6.22 13.57 11.83
C ASN A 111 4.84 13.94 12.40
N GLY A 112 4.00 12.96 12.77
CA GLY A 112 2.63 13.18 13.25
C GLY A 112 1.62 13.57 12.17
N HIS A 113 2.01 13.55 10.89
CA HIS A 113 1.14 13.94 9.78
C HIS A 113 0.04 12.90 9.54
N PRO A 114 -1.14 13.29 9.00
CA PRO A 114 -2.10 12.37 8.41
C PRO A 114 -1.45 11.37 7.45
N TYR A 115 -1.98 10.14 7.42
CA TYR A 115 -1.40 9.07 6.62
C TYR A 115 -1.21 9.46 5.14
N PHE A 116 -2.21 10.10 4.53
CA PHE A 116 -2.17 10.52 3.13
C PHE A 116 -1.42 11.84 2.88
N ASP A 117 -0.98 12.52 3.93
CA ASP A 117 -0.12 13.72 3.83
C ASP A 117 1.38 13.34 3.81
N GLY A 118 1.70 12.08 4.10
CA GLY A 118 3.04 11.52 3.92
C GLY A 118 3.91 11.42 5.17
N GLU A 119 4.85 10.49 5.07
CA GLU A 119 5.95 10.24 6.00
C GLU A 119 7.17 11.09 5.60
N THR A 120 8.35 10.79 6.14
CA THR A 120 9.64 11.38 5.80
C THR A 120 10.45 10.55 4.79
N GLU A 121 10.42 9.22 4.89
CA GLU A 121 11.22 8.31 4.10
C GLU A 121 10.59 8.13 2.70
N PRO A 122 11.34 8.40 1.61
CA PRO A 122 10.82 8.28 0.25
C PRO A 122 10.33 6.88 -0.11
N CYS A 123 10.88 5.83 0.51
CA CYS A 123 10.45 4.44 0.29
C CYS A 123 9.01 4.23 0.80
N ILE A 124 8.72 4.73 2.00
CA ILE A 124 7.38 4.66 2.61
C ILE A 124 6.40 5.55 1.83
N ASN A 125 6.82 6.76 1.48
CA ASN A 125 6.02 7.69 0.70
C ASN A 125 5.67 7.17 -0.70
N GLY A 126 6.57 6.45 -1.37
CA GLY A 126 6.28 5.81 -2.65
C GLY A 126 5.11 4.83 -2.56
N THR A 127 5.12 3.95 -1.56
CA THR A 127 4.01 3.02 -1.32
C THR A 127 2.74 3.74 -0.86
N ALA A 128 2.86 4.74 0.02
CA ALA A 128 1.71 5.52 0.48
C ALA A 128 1.03 6.29 -0.68
N LEU A 129 1.82 6.80 -1.63
CA LEU A 129 1.33 7.43 -2.86
C LEU A 129 0.54 6.43 -3.71
N ALA A 130 1.07 5.21 -3.92
CA ALA A 130 0.36 4.17 -4.66
C ALA A 130 -0.98 3.79 -4.01
N ILE A 131 -1.02 3.71 -2.68
CA ILE A 131 -2.25 3.44 -1.91
C ILE A 131 -3.25 4.58 -2.08
N GLY A 132 -2.83 5.82 -1.84
CA GLY A 132 -3.73 6.96 -1.91
C GLY A 132 -4.27 7.18 -3.32
N ALA A 133 -3.42 7.09 -4.35
CA ALA A 133 -3.85 7.17 -5.74
C ALA A 133 -4.87 6.07 -6.09
N TYR A 134 -4.64 4.83 -5.65
CA TYR A 134 -5.56 3.73 -5.90
C TYR A 134 -6.93 3.90 -5.24
N PHE A 135 -6.98 4.43 -4.01
CA PHE A 135 -8.23 4.62 -3.27
C PHE A 135 -8.89 5.99 -3.49
N GLY A 136 -8.31 6.86 -4.32
CA GLY A 136 -8.86 8.19 -4.62
C GLY A 136 -8.71 9.19 -3.47
N GLU A 137 -7.58 9.10 -2.75
CA GLU A 137 -7.21 10.00 -1.67
C GLU A 137 -6.39 11.18 -2.20
N GLU A 138 -6.44 12.31 -1.50
CA GLU A 138 -5.61 13.48 -1.80
C GLU A 138 -4.18 13.19 -1.33
N VAL A 139 -3.21 13.30 -2.23
CA VAL A 139 -1.81 12.87 -2.02
C VAL A 139 -0.78 13.90 -2.51
N ASP A 140 -1.21 15.14 -2.74
CA ASP A 140 -0.35 16.20 -3.29
C ASP A 140 0.90 16.44 -2.45
N GLU A 141 0.79 16.39 -1.12
CA GLU A 141 1.94 16.59 -0.22
C GLU A 141 2.97 15.45 -0.38
N ILE A 142 2.52 14.21 -0.59
CA ILE A 142 3.43 13.08 -0.86
C ILE A 142 4.16 13.29 -2.19
N VAL A 143 3.45 13.76 -3.23
CA VAL A 143 4.05 14.05 -4.54
C VAL A 143 5.12 15.13 -4.39
N ASP A 144 4.84 16.22 -3.68
CA ASP A 144 5.80 17.30 -3.43
C ASP A 144 7.04 16.79 -2.68
N ILE A 145 6.86 16.01 -1.60
CA ILE A 145 7.96 15.38 -0.85
C ILE A 145 8.85 14.54 -1.77
N LEU A 146 8.25 13.74 -2.65
CA LEU A 146 8.98 12.86 -3.55
C LEU A 146 9.70 13.65 -4.65
N LEU A 147 9.07 14.65 -5.26
CA LEU A 147 9.71 15.44 -6.31
C LEU A 147 10.88 16.27 -5.77
N ASP A 148 10.73 16.86 -4.58
CA ASP A 148 11.80 17.60 -3.91
C ASP A 148 12.94 16.69 -3.44
N GLY A 149 12.64 15.42 -3.15
CA GLY A 149 13.59 14.42 -2.66
C GLY A 149 14.43 13.71 -3.73
N GLN A 150 14.24 13.99 -5.03
CA GLN A 150 14.97 13.30 -6.09
C GLN A 150 16.47 13.66 -6.10
N LEU A 151 17.33 12.63 -6.08
CA LEU A 151 18.79 12.81 -6.13
C LEU A 151 19.26 13.13 -7.56
N SER A 152 20.51 13.62 -7.68
CA SER A 152 21.08 14.03 -8.97
C SER A 152 21.23 12.89 -9.99
N ASP A 153 21.20 11.63 -9.54
CA ASP A 153 21.23 10.45 -10.41
C ASP A 153 19.81 10.00 -10.86
N GLY A 154 18.77 10.74 -10.46
CA GLY A 154 17.37 10.47 -10.77
C GLY A 154 16.69 9.48 -9.82
N GLY A 155 17.42 8.93 -8.83
CA GLY A 155 16.87 8.00 -7.84
C GLY A 155 16.51 8.66 -6.51
N TRP A 156 16.11 7.82 -5.56
CA TRP A 156 15.77 8.20 -4.18
C TRP A 156 16.48 7.33 -3.15
N ASN A 157 16.70 7.88 -1.96
CA ASN A 157 17.35 7.15 -0.87
C ASN A 157 16.80 7.59 0.49
N CYS A 158 16.36 6.64 1.31
CA CYS A 158 15.85 6.92 2.66
C CYS A 158 16.96 7.44 3.60
N TRP A 159 18.23 7.36 3.20
CA TRP A 159 19.38 7.94 3.89
C TRP A 159 19.90 9.25 3.28
N ALA A 160 19.16 9.88 2.37
CA ALA A 160 19.60 11.11 1.69
C ALA A 160 19.90 12.24 2.68
N GLU A 161 19.05 12.42 3.71
CA GLU A 161 19.26 13.43 4.76
C GLU A 161 20.54 13.18 5.59
N TYR A 162 21.00 11.93 5.64
CA TYR A 162 22.24 11.53 6.32
C TYR A 162 23.46 11.51 5.39
N GLY A 163 23.33 12.07 4.18
CA GLY A 163 24.43 12.27 3.23
C GLY A 163 24.58 11.18 2.16
N ALA A 164 23.60 10.29 1.99
CA ALA A 164 23.60 9.38 0.84
C ALA A 164 23.38 10.18 -0.46
N THR A 165 24.29 10.04 -1.42
CA THR A 165 24.26 10.79 -2.68
C THR A 165 23.82 9.95 -3.89
N ALA A 166 23.64 8.65 -3.70
CA ALA A 166 23.23 7.72 -4.75
C ALA A 166 21.85 7.15 -4.42
N GLY A 167 21.00 7.06 -5.43
CA GLY A 167 19.71 6.38 -5.34
C GLY A 167 19.90 4.92 -4.89
N SER A 168 19.03 4.50 -3.98
CA SER A 168 18.94 3.09 -3.58
C SER A 168 17.88 2.39 -4.45
N PHE A 169 18.16 1.14 -4.83
CA PHE A 169 17.31 0.39 -5.75
C PHE A 169 15.87 0.26 -5.25
N HIS A 170 15.68 -0.18 -4.01
CA HIS A 170 14.36 -0.40 -3.42
C HIS A 170 13.55 0.90 -3.33
N THR A 171 14.10 1.94 -2.71
CA THR A 171 13.44 3.25 -2.60
C THR A 171 13.07 3.81 -3.97
N THR A 172 13.98 3.71 -4.94
CA THR A 172 13.73 4.24 -6.29
C THR A 172 12.57 3.50 -6.94
N ILE A 173 12.45 2.18 -6.77
CA ILE A 173 11.31 1.42 -7.29
C ILE A 173 10.01 1.83 -6.59
N CYS A 174 9.98 1.90 -5.26
CA CYS A 174 8.78 2.31 -4.52
C CYS A 174 8.27 3.68 -4.98
N VAL A 175 9.17 4.64 -5.17
CA VAL A 175 8.81 5.99 -5.64
C VAL A 175 8.29 5.97 -7.09
N LEU A 176 8.96 5.24 -7.98
CA LEU A 176 8.52 5.14 -9.37
C LEU A 176 7.17 4.43 -9.51
N GLU A 177 6.91 3.38 -8.73
CA GLU A 177 5.62 2.68 -8.70
C GLU A 177 4.52 3.59 -8.16
N GLY A 178 4.80 4.36 -7.10
CA GLY A 178 3.87 5.38 -6.57
C GLY A 178 3.53 6.46 -7.58
N LEU A 179 4.55 7.07 -8.21
CA LEU A 179 4.35 8.10 -9.22
C LEU A 179 3.62 7.56 -10.46
N SER A 180 3.89 6.32 -10.87
CA SER A 180 3.16 5.67 -11.97
C SER A 180 1.68 5.50 -11.63
N ALA A 181 1.38 4.99 -10.43
CA ALA A 181 0.00 4.82 -9.98
C ALA A 181 -0.75 6.16 -9.89
N TRP A 182 -0.08 7.22 -9.41
CA TRP A 182 -0.65 8.57 -9.37
C TRP A 182 -1.00 9.11 -10.76
N VAL A 183 -0.08 9.00 -11.73
CA VAL A 183 -0.32 9.43 -13.11
C VAL A 183 -1.42 8.62 -13.79
N GLU A 184 -1.52 7.32 -13.50
CA GLU A 184 -2.58 6.45 -14.03
C GLU A 184 -3.96 6.78 -13.44
N ALA A 185 -4.02 7.31 -12.21
CA ALA A 185 -5.26 7.65 -11.52
C ALA A 185 -5.91 8.96 -12.01
N GLY A 186 -5.12 9.93 -12.50
CA GLY A 186 -5.63 11.15 -13.16
C GLY A 186 -5.01 12.44 -12.66
#